data_AF-A0A9E2PRC2-F1
#
_entry.id   AF-A0A9E2PRC2-F1
#
_cell.length_a   1.000
_cell.length_b   1.000
_cell.length_c   1.000
_cell.angle_alpha   90.00
_cell.angle_beta   90.00
_cell.angle_gamma   90.00
#
_symmetry.space_group_name_H-M   'P 1'
#
loop_
_entity.id
_entity.type
_entity.pdbx_description
1 polymer ?
#
loop_
_entity_poly.entity_id
_entity_poly.type
_entity_poly.pdbx_seq_one_letter_code
_entity_poly.pdbx_strand_id
1 'polypeptide(L)' 'MTLIYDTVVLVEDKVIIELKATKALDDIHMAQCLNYLKATDLSVCLLINFGKPKAEIRRIVNNF' A
#
# COMPACT_ATOMS: atom_id res chain seq x y z
N MET A 1 -9.09 5.17 11.96
CA MET A 1 -8.57 4.13 11.05
C MET A 1 -9.73 3.72 10.17
N THR A 2 -9.67 4.07 8.90
CA THR A 2 -10.74 3.80 7.93
C THR A 2 -10.31 2.65 7.05
N LEU A 3 -11.15 1.61 6.94
CA LEU A 3 -10.96 0.51 6.01
C LEU A 3 -11.60 0.90 4.68
N ILE A 4 -10.78 0.99 3.63
CA ILE A 4 -11.27 1.37 2.29
C ILE A 4 -11.65 0.11 1.50
N TYR A 5 -10.88 -0.97 1.68
CA TYR A 5 -11.11 -2.34 1.19
C TYR A 5 -10.40 -3.33 2.13
N ASP A 6 -10.74 -4.63 2.09
CA ASP A 6 -10.32 -5.64 3.08
C ASP A 6 -8.80 -5.71 3.38
N THR A 7 -7.95 -5.25 2.44
CA THR A 7 -6.48 -5.22 2.59
C THR A 7 -5.87 -3.83 2.77
N VAL A 8 -6.68 -2.77 2.64
CA VAL A 8 -6.24 -1.37 2.60
C VAL A 8 -6.65 -0.66 3.89
N VAL A 9 -5.67 -0.09 4.58
CA VAL A 9 -5.85 0.70 5.81
C VAL A 9 -5.42 2.13 5.60
N LEU A 10 -6.29 3.08 5.93
CA LEU A 10 -5.94 4.50 5.99
C LEU A 10 -5.64 4.92 7.45
N VAL A 11 -4.44 5.47 7.65
CA VAL A 11 -3.95 5.94 8.95
C VAL A 11 -3.91 7.46 8.97
N GLU A 12 -4.67 8.05 9.89
CA GLU A 12 -4.75 9.51 10.14
C GLU A 12 -4.91 10.37 8.88
N ASP A 13 -5.62 9.87 7.86
CA ASP A 13 -5.80 10.57 6.57
C ASP A 13 -4.48 11.03 5.93
N LYS A 14 -3.38 10.30 6.17
CA LYS A 14 -2.02 10.68 5.73
C LYS A 14 -1.26 9.54 5.05
N VAL A 15 -1.47 8.31 5.49
CA VAL A 15 -0.70 7.15 5.02
C VAL A 15 -1.63 6.01 4.69
N ILE A 16 -1.44 5.44 3.51
CA ILE A 16 -2.10 4.21 3.08
C ILE A 16 -1.19 3.02 3.42
N ILE A 17 -1.77 1.96 3.96
CA ILE A 17 -1.10 0.67 4.15
C ILE A 17 -1.86 -0.35 3.32
N GLU A 18 -1.16 -1.01 2.40
CA GLU A 18 -1.69 -2.10 1.58
C GLU A 18 -1.02 -3.42 1.97
N LEU A 19 -1.82 -4.38 2.40
CA LEU A 19 -1.34 -5.68 2.87
C LEU A 19 -1.47 -6.76 1.80
N LYS A 20 -0.44 -7.58 1.64
CA LYS A 20 -0.43 -8.75 0.75
C LYS A 20 0.07 -10.00 1.47
N ALA A 21 -0.37 -11.16 1.00
CA ALA A 21 0.13 -12.46 1.41
C ALA A 21 0.46 -13.29 0.16
N THR A 22 1.45 -12.84 -0.62
CA THR A 22 1.82 -13.42 -1.92
C THR A 22 3.28 -13.88 -1.95
N LYS A 23 3.61 -14.80 -2.87
CA LYS A 23 4.99 -15.29 -3.08
C LYS A 23 5.96 -14.16 -3.44
N ALA A 24 5.51 -13.18 -4.22
CA ALA A 24 6.30 -12.02 -4.62
C ALA A 24 5.41 -10.82 -4.90
N LEU A 25 5.93 -9.63 -4.61
CA LEU A 25 5.35 -8.38 -5.10
C LEU A 25 5.77 -8.18 -6.57
N ASP A 26 4.85 -7.61 -7.35
CA ASP A 26 5.03 -7.28 -8.76
C ASP A 26 4.54 -5.85 -9.05
N ASP A 27 4.64 -5.43 -10.31
CA ASP A 27 4.31 -4.07 -10.73
C ASP A 27 2.81 -3.74 -10.59
N ILE A 28 1.92 -4.74 -10.61
CA ILE A 28 0.48 -4.53 -10.42
C ILE A 28 0.22 -4.05 -8.99
N HIS A 29 0.89 -4.63 -8.00
CA HIS A 29 0.77 -4.21 -6.60
C HIS A 29 1.26 -2.77 -6.38
N MET A 30 2.33 -2.37 -7.08
CA MET A 30 2.83 -1.00 -7.05
C MET A 30 1.84 -0.03 -7.71
N ALA A 31 1.29 -0.40 -8.88
CA ALA A 31 0.30 0.40 -9.59
C ALA A 31 -0.98 0.60 -8.78
N GLN A 32 -1.43 -0.42 -8.02
CA GLN A 32 -2.55 -0.30 -7.08
C GLN A 32 -2.29 0.79 -6.05
N CYS A 33 -1.11 0.77 -5.42
CA CYS A 33 -0.73 1.78 -4.44
C CYS A 33 -0.71 3.20 -5.04
N LEU A 34 -0.17 3.37 -6.25
CA LEU A 34 -0.17 4.66 -6.95
C LEU A 34 -1.59 5.16 -7.25
N ASN A 35 -2.51 4.26 -7.62
CA ASN A 35 -3.91 4.61 -7.85
C ASN A 35 -4.58 5.09 -6.56
N TYR A 36 -4.31 4.44 -5.42
CA TYR A 36 -4.84 4.91 -4.15
C TYR A 36 -4.29 6.28 -3.76
N LEU A 37 -2.98 6.50 -3.93
CA LEU A 37 -2.36 7.80 -3.67
C LEU A 37 -3.00 8.92 -4.50
N LYS A 38 -3.23 8.68 -5.80
CA LYS A 38 -3.93 9.63 -6.68
C LYS A 38 -5.39 9.86 -6.28
N ALA A 39 -6.12 8.80 -5.93
CA ALA A 39 -7.54 8.90 -5.59
C ALA A 39 -7.80 9.58 -4.24
N THR A 40 -6.81 9.57 -3.34
CA THR A 40 -6.92 10.11 -1.98
C THR A 40 -6.16 11.42 -1.78
N ASP A 41 -5.46 11.90 -2.81
CA ASP A 41 -4.54 13.05 -2.73
C ASP A 41 -3.46 12.89 -1.64
N LEU A 42 -3.01 11.64 -1.43
CA LEU A 42 -1.96 11.30 -0.48
C LEU A 42 -0.64 11.02 -1.19
N SER A 43 0.46 11.18 -0.47
CA SER A 43 1.81 11.05 -1.01
C SER A 43 2.54 9.77 -0.61
N VAL A 44 2.08 9.04 0.41
CA VAL A 44 2.78 7.87 0.97
C VAL A 44 1.88 6.65 1.08
N CYS A 45 2.32 5.55 0.47
CA CYS A 45 1.75 4.22 0.65
C CYS A 45 2.84 3.23 1.13
N LEU A 46 2.50 2.40 2.11
CA LEU A 46 3.30 1.28 2.57
C LEU A 46 2.71 -0.03 2.04
N LEU A 47 3.39 -0.64 1.09
CA LEU A 47 3.04 -1.97 0.57
C LEU A 47 3.79 -3.03 1.37
N ILE A 48 3.06 -3.83 2.15
CA ILE A 48 3.64 -4.83 3.06
C ILE A 48 3.20 -6.23 2.62
N ASN A 49 4.16 -7.12 2.38
CA ASN A 49 3.91 -8.51 2.02
C ASN A 49 4.33 -9.47 3.14
N PHE A 50 3.36 -10.20 3.67
CA PHE A 50 3.51 -11.26 4.68
C PHE A 50 3.54 -12.68 4.10
N GLY A 51 3.53 -12.84 2.78
CA GLY A 51 3.59 -14.15 2.11
C GLY A 51 4.96 -14.85 2.14
N LYS A 52 5.93 -14.27 2.87
CA LYS A 52 7.29 -14.78 3.05
C LYS A 52 7.60 -14.90 4.55
N PRO A 53 8.59 -15.72 4.96
CA PRO A 53 8.99 -15.84 6.37
C PRO A 53 9.41 -14.53 7.04
N LYS A 54 9.82 -13.53 6.25
CA LYS A 54 10.05 -12.16 6.69
C LYS A 54 9.18 -11.23 5.88
N ALA A 55 8.59 -10.23 6.55
CA ALA A 55 7.79 -9.22 5.89
C ALA A 55 8.65 -8.42 4.89
N GLU A 56 8.19 -8.33 3.64
CA GLU A 56 8.76 -7.40 2.65
C GLU A 56 7.97 -6.10 2.73
N ILE A 57 8.67 -4.97 2.89
CA ILE A 57 8.05 -3.64 3.02
C ILE A 57 8.59 -2.76 1.90
N ARG A 58 7.68 -2.17 1.11
CA ARG A 58 8.02 -1.16 0.11
C ARG A 58 7.32 0.15 0.45
N ARG A 59 8.10 1.22 0.55
CA ARG A 59 7.59 2.59 0.66
C ARG A 59 7.44 3.17 -0.74
N ILE A 60 6.22 3.54 -1.07
CA ILE A 60 5.85 4.12 -2.35
C ILE A 60 5.54 5.59 -2.10
N VAL A 61 6.25 6.46 -2.81
CA VAL A 61 6.12 7.92 -2.68
C VAL A 61 5.65 8.49 -4.01
N ASN A 62 4.62 9.31 -3.96
CA ASN A 62 4.07 10.02 -5.10
C ASN A 62 4.25 11.53 -4.86
N ASN A 63 5.14 12.18 -5.63
CA ASN A 63 5.52 13.60 -5.49
C ASN A 63 4.96 14.45 -6.65
N PHE A 64 3.64 14.47 -6.84
CA PHE A 64 3.05 15.46 -7.77
C PHE A 64 3.08 16.87 -7.16
#